data_AF-A0A1H6ZLK3-F1
#
_entry.id   AF-A0A1H6ZLK3-F1
#
_cell.length_a   1.000
_cell.length_b   1.000
_cell.length_c   1.000
_cell.angle_alpha   90.00
_cell.angle_beta   90.00
_cell.angle_gamma   90.00
#
_symmetry.space_group_name_H-M   'P 1'
#
loop_
_entity.id
_entity.type
_entity.pdbx_description
1 polymer ?
#
loop_
_entity_poly.entity_id
_entity_poly.type
_entity_poly.pdbx_seq_one_letter_code
_entity_poly.pdbx_strand_id
1 'polypeptide(L)' 'MEQTTKLNSMQLFMIRLFEKQLNARQEEEIKELLTDYFAKQIDQEMEQIWAEKGLTQEDLNQALEEHKRTHY' A
#
# COMPACT_ATOMS: atom_id res chain seq x y z
N MET A 1 6.32 -2.69 -30.23
CA MET A 1 5.30 -3.68 -29.82
C MET A 1 4.46 -3.03 -28.75
N GLU A 2 3.20 -2.72 -29.05
CA GLU A 2 2.28 -2.12 -28.06
C GLU A 2 1.97 -3.15 -26.98
N GLN A 3 2.44 -2.91 -25.75
CA GLN A 3 2.02 -3.69 -24.60
C GLN A 3 0.61 -3.25 -24.22
N THR A 4 -0.39 -4.00 -24.68
CA THR A 4 -1.74 -3.90 -24.14
C THR A 4 -1.73 -4.56 -22.76
N THR A 5 -1.44 -3.77 -21.73
CA THR A 5 -1.50 -4.21 -20.33
C THR A 5 -2.94 -4.59 -20.03
N LYS A 6 -3.28 -5.88 -20.11
CA LYS A 6 -4.61 -6.37 -19.74
C LYS A 6 -4.82 -6.10 -18.26
N LEU A 7 -5.82 -5.27 -17.96
CA LEU A 7 -6.25 -5.00 -16.61
C LEU A 7 -6.70 -6.31 -15.93
N ASN A 8 -6.32 -6.50 -14.68
CA ASN A 8 -6.76 -7.63 -13.88
C ASN A 8 -8.24 -7.47 -13.47
N SER A 9 -8.82 -8.55 -12.93
CA SER A 9 -10.25 -8.58 -12.54
C SER A 9 -10.64 -7.47 -11.57
N MET A 10 -9.76 -7.11 -10.63
CA MET A 10 -10.02 -6.06 -9.65
C MET A 10 -9.98 -4.66 -10.27
N GLN A 11 -9.02 -4.42 -11.15
CA GLN A 11 -8.91 -3.16 -11.89
C GLN A 11 -10.12 -2.94 -12.79
N LEU A 12 -10.60 -3.98 -13.48
CA LEU A 12 -11.82 -3.92 -14.28
C LEU A 12 -13.06 -3.68 -13.42
N PHE A 13 -13.14 -4.30 -12.25
CA PHE A 13 -14.22 -4.07 -11.29
C PHE A 13 -14.25 -2.61 -10.81
N MET A 14 -13.11 -2.04 -10.46
CA MET A 14 -12.99 -0.65 -10.04
C MET A 14 -13.43 0.33 -11.13
N ILE A 15 -13.02 0.10 -12.38
CA ILE A 15 -13.45 0.92 -13.51
C ILE A 15 -14.97 0.91 -13.67
N ARG A 16 -15.61 -0.27 -13.55
CA ARG A 16 -17.08 -0.40 -13.60
C ARG A 16 -17.76 0.31 -12.44
N LEU A 17 -17.18 0.27 -11.25
CA LEU A 17 -17.70 0.99 -10.08
C LEU A 17 -17.77 2.51 -10.32
N PHE A 18 -16.77 3.04 -11.02
CA PHE A 18 -16.65 4.46 -11.36
C PHE A 18 -17.49 4.89 -12.57
N GLU A 19 -18.20 3.98 -13.25
CA GLU A 19 -19.17 4.36 -14.30
C GLU A 19 -20.32 5.21 -13.74
N LYS A 20 -20.63 5.07 -12.44
CA LYS A 20 -21.47 6.03 -11.72
C LYS A 20 -20.62 7.23 -11.32
N GLN A 21 -21.08 8.45 -11.67
CA GLN A 21 -20.46 9.67 -11.14
C GLN A 21 -20.47 9.64 -9.62
N LEU A 22 -19.27 9.51 -9.05
CA LEU A 22 -19.04 9.72 -7.64
C LEU A 22 -19.01 11.23 -7.40
N ASN A 23 -19.64 11.68 -6.32
CA ASN A 23 -19.36 13.02 -5.83
C ASN A 23 -18.00 13.04 -5.12
N ALA A 24 -17.43 14.23 -4.94
CA ALA A 24 -16.09 14.40 -4.35
C ALA A 24 -15.93 13.71 -2.98
N ARG A 25 -16.99 13.69 -2.16
CA ARG A 25 -16.98 13.03 -0.85
C ARG A 25 -16.88 11.51 -0.98
N GLN A 26 -17.64 10.91 -1.89
CA GLN A 26 -17.59 9.47 -2.12
C GLN A 26 -16.23 9.04 -2.71
N GLU A 27 -15.63 9.89 -3.54
CA GLU A 27 -14.28 9.65 -4.05
C GLU A 27 -13.24 9.64 -2.92
N GLU A 28 -13.34 10.58 -1.98
CA GLU A 28 -12.48 10.67 -0.81
C GLU A 28 -12.64 9.46 0.11
N GLU A 29 -13.88 9.09 0.45
CA GLU A 29 -14.21 7.94 1.30
C GLU A 29 -13.65 6.62 0.71
N ILE A 30 -13.70 6.44 -0.62
CA ILE A 30 -13.16 5.25 -1.28
C ILE A 30 -11.63 5.21 -1.25
N LYS A 31 -10.96 6.36 -1.45
CA LYS A 31 -9.50 6.45 -1.34
C LYS A 31 -9.02 6.13 0.07
N GLU A 32 -9.73 6.63 1.07
CA GLU A 32 -9.44 6.38 2.48
C GLU A 32 -9.60 4.90 2.82
N LEU A 33 -10.72 4.27 2.40
CA LEU A 33 -10.96 2.84 2.59
C LEU A 33 -9.85 1.95 2.01
N LEU A 34 -9.39 2.26 0.78
CA LEU A 34 -8.32 1.52 0.13
C LEU A 34 -6.98 1.71 0.84
N THR A 35 -6.68 2.94 1.24
CA THR A 35 -5.44 3.27 1.95
C THR A 35 -5.39 2.57 3.31
N ASP A 36 -6.49 2.59 4.06
CA ASP A 36 -6.63 1.90 5.34
C ASP A 36 -6.47 0.38 5.21
N TYR A 37 -7.02 -0.20 4.14
CA TYR A 37 -6.88 -1.63 3.89
C TYR A 37 -5.40 -2.02 3.70
N PHE A 38 -4.67 -1.28 2.86
CA PHE A 38 -3.25 -1.57 2.65
C PHE A 38 -2.38 -1.22 3.86
N ALA A 39 -2.69 -0.14 4.59
CA ALA A 39 -1.99 0.20 5.83
C ALA A 39 -2.08 -0.95 6.86
N LYS A 40 -3.29 -1.50 7.05
CA LYS A 40 -3.49 -2.66 7.94
C LYS A 40 -2.73 -3.91 7.49
N GLN A 41 -2.65 -4.16 6.18
CA GLN A 41 -1.88 -5.28 5.67
C GLN A 41 -0.38 -5.10 5.93
N ILE A 42 0.14 -3.88 5.71
CA ILE A 42 1.54 -3.56 5.99
C ILE A 42 1.85 -3.71 7.48
N ASP A 43 0.99 -3.20 8.36
CA ASP A 43 1.16 -3.32 9.81
C ASP A 43 1.20 -4.80 10.24
N GLN A 44 0.31 -5.63 9.69
CA GLN A 44 0.26 -7.08 9.96
C GLN A 44 1.49 -7.83 9.42
N GLU A 45 1.95 -7.49 8.22
CA GLU A 45 3.17 -8.07 7.65
C GLU A 45 4.40 -7.66 8.46
N MET A 46 4.47 -6.41 8.91
CA MET A 46 5.54 -5.91 9.77
C MET A 46 5.56 -6.61 11.14
N GLU A 47 4.40 -6.80 11.77
CA GLU A 47 4.27 -7.59 13.00
C GLU A 47 4.75 -9.03 12.81
N GLN A 48 4.40 -9.68 11.70
CA GLN A 48 4.86 -11.03 11.37
C GLN A 48 6.38 -11.08 11.15
N ILE A 49 6.93 -10.14 10.39
CA ILE A 49 8.38 -10.04 10.16
C ILE A 49 9.13 -9.80 11.46
N TRP A 50 8.61 -8.94 12.34
CA TRP A 50 9.19 -8.68 13.67
C TRP A 50 9.15 -9.92 14.56
N ALA A 51 8.05 -10.66 14.57
CA ALA A 51 7.90 -11.90 15.33
C ALA A 51 8.80 -13.04 14.80
N GLU A 52 8.89 -13.22 13.48
CA GLU A 52 9.69 -14.29 12.86
C GLU A 52 11.19 -14.02 12.89
N LYS A 53 11.62 -12.76 12.78
CA LYS A 53 13.04 -12.39 12.80
C LYS A 53 13.56 -11.98 14.18
N GLY A 54 12.69 -11.90 15.19
CA GLY A 54 13.06 -11.46 16.55
C GLY A 54 13.59 -10.03 16.57
N LEU A 55 13.14 -9.19 15.64
CA LEU A 55 13.60 -7.81 15.50
C LEU A 55 12.95 -6.96 16.60
N THR A 56 13.79 -6.23 17.32
CA THR A 56 13.40 -5.34 18.41
C THR A 56 13.23 -3.91 17.90
N GLN A 57 12.61 -3.05 18.72
CA GLN A 57 12.51 -1.62 18.43
C GLN A 57 13.88 -0.96 18.25
N GLU A 58 14.92 -1.54 18.88
CA GLU A 58 16.31 -1.12 18.78
C GLU A 58 16.92 -1.42 17.40
N ASP A 59 16.59 -2.56 16.79
CA ASP A 59 17.01 -2.91 15.42
C ASP A 59 16.40 -1.96 14.37
N LEU A 60 15.15 -1.51 14.61
CA LEU A 60 14.48 -0.54 13.75
C LEU A 60 15.13 0.86 13.85
N ASN A 61 15.47 1.27 15.07
CA ASN A 61 16.19 2.53 15.32
C ASN A 61 17.58 2.49 14.67
N GLN A 62 18.29 1.36 14.78
CA GLN A 62 19.59 1.17 14.12
C GLN A 62 19.48 1.23 12.59
N ALA A 63 18.42 0.66 11.99
CA ALA A 63 18.17 0.74 10.56
C ALA A 63 17.78 2.16 10.07
N LEU A 64 17.09 2.94 10.91
CA LEU A 64 16.75 4.34 10.65
C LEU A 64 17.99 5.25 10.69
N GLU A 65 18.93 4.96 11.60
CA GLU A 65 20.22 5.67 11.70
C GLU A 65 21.25 5.23 10.65
N GLU A 66 21.11 4.01 10.10
CA GLU A 66 21.83 3.60 8.89
C GLU A 66 21.31 4.37 7.67
N HIS A 67 21.72 5.63 7.53
CA HIS A 67 21.47 6.46 6.35
C HIS A 67 22.15 5.89 5.08
N LYS A 68 21.57 4.85 4.48
CA LYS A 68 21.90 4.35 3.13
C LYS A 68 21.24 5.20 2.04
N ARG A 69 21.09 6.50 2.28
CA ARG A 69 20.67 7.44 1.23
C ARG A 69 21.86 7.62 0.30
N THR A 70 21.73 7.17 -0.95
CA THR A 70 22.70 7.49 -1.99
C THR A 70 22.78 9.00 -2.14
N HIS A 71 23.98 9.56 -1.97
CA HIS A 71 24.26 10.95 -2.31
C HIS A 71 24.20 11.10 -3.84
N TYR A 72 23.37 12.02 -4.33
CA TYR A 72 23.27 12.37 -5.75
C TYR A 72 24.23 13.49 -6.10
#